data_AF-A0A227J0C7-F1
#
_entry.id   AF-A0A227J0C7-F1
#
_cell.length_a   1.000
_cell.length_b   1.000
_cell.length_c   1.000
_cell.angle_alpha   90.00
_cell.angle_beta   90.00
_cell.angle_gamma   90.00
#
_symmetry.space_group_name_H-M   'P 1'
#
loop_
_entity.id
_entity.type
_entity.pdbx_description
1 polymer ?
#
loop_
_entity_poly.entity_id
_entity_poly.type
_entity_poly.pdbx_seq_one_letter_code
_entity_poly.pdbx_strand_id
1 'polypeptide(L)' 'MNQHEKLNYVEFGAKDLESTKSFFSSVFGWEFVDYGPEYTAFSNQGLDGGFFKADCCSQTNTGGALLV' A
#
# COMPACT_ATOMS: atom_id res chain seq x y z
N MET A 1 -16.72 -0.02 7.82
CA MET A 1 -16.85 0.60 9.16
C MET A 1 -15.71 0.10 10.02
N ASN A 2 -14.87 1.00 10.54
CA ASN A 2 -13.73 0.63 11.39
C ASN A 2 -14.24 0.10 12.73
N GLN A 3 -13.72 -1.05 13.15
CA GLN A 3 -14.02 -1.62 14.46
C GLN A 3 -13.06 -1.05 15.51
N HIS A 4 -13.58 -0.69 16.67
CA HIS A 4 -12.78 -0.19 17.78
C HIS A 4 -11.68 -1.22 18.14
N GLU A 5 -10.45 -0.73 18.31
CA GLU A 5 -9.27 -1.55 18.66
C GLU A 5 -8.88 -2.62 17.61
N LYS A 6 -9.32 -2.48 16.36
CA LYS A 6 -8.87 -3.33 15.24
C LYS A 6 -7.98 -2.57 14.26
N LEU A 7 -7.14 -3.32 13.56
CA LEU A 7 -6.36 -2.80 12.44
C LEU A 7 -7.31 -2.27 11.36
N ASN A 8 -7.07 -1.05 10.93
CA ASN A 8 -7.87 -0.38 9.90
C ASN A 8 -7.03 0.24 8.79
N TYR A 9 -5.71 0.36 8.97
CA TYR A 9 -4.81 0.99 8.02
C TYR A 9 -3.45 0.29 7.99
N VAL A 10 -2.86 0.15 6.81
CA VAL A 10 -1.48 -0.34 6.61
C VAL A 10 -0.68 0.63 5.75
N GLU A 11 0.62 0.76 6.04
CA GLU A 11 1.54 1.51 5.20
C GLU A 11 2.70 0.63 4.74
N PHE A 12 2.95 0.65 3.43
CA PHE A 12 4.02 -0.09 2.79
C PHE A 12 5.10 0.86 2.24
N GLY A 13 6.36 0.52 2.47
CA GLY A 13 7.48 1.21 1.82
C GLY A 13 7.63 0.75 0.37
N ALA A 14 7.66 1.69 -0.57
CA ALA A 14 7.84 1.42 -1.99
C ALA A 14 8.95 2.29 -2.59
N LYS A 15 9.84 1.67 -3.36
CA LYS A 15 10.95 2.37 -4.02
C LYS A 15 10.50 3.19 -5.23
N ASP A 16 9.46 2.72 -5.90
CA ASP A 16 8.85 3.35 -7.07
C ASP A 16 7.32 3.27 -6.95
N LEU A 17 6.70 4.42 -6.66
CA LEU A 17 5.26 4.53 -6.49
C LEU A 17 4.50 4.39 -7.81
N GLU A 18 5.06 4.81 -8.94
CA GLU A 18 4.39 4.72 -10.24
C GLU A 18 4.32 3.28 -10.71
N SER A 19 5.42 2.54 -10.57
CA SER A 19 5.44 1.10 -10.85
C SER A 19 4.50 0.33 -9.91
N THR A 20 4.45 0.72 -8.63
CA THR A 20 3.54 0.11 -7.63
C THR A 20 2.08 0.34 -8.01
N LYS A 21 1.67 1.58 -8.27
CA LYS A 21 0.32 1.93 -8.70
C LYS A 21 -0.05 1.17 -9.98
N SER A 22 0.80 1.19 -11.00
CA SER A 22 0.56 0.46 -12.26
C SER A 22 0.28 -1.02 -12.04
N PHE A 23 1.08 -1.69 -11.20
CA PHE A 23 0.89 -3.11 -10.92
C PHE A 23 -0.46 -3.37 -10.22
N PHE A 24 -0.73 -2.68 -9.11
CA PHE A 24 -1.94 -2.93 -8.32
C PHE A 24 -3.21 -2.53 -9.05
N SER A 25 -3.19 -1.43 -9.82
CA SER A 25 -4.31 -1.04 -10.68
C SER A 25 -4.53 -2.04 -11.82
N SER A 26 -3.46 -2.54 -12.45
CA SER A 26 -3.60 -3.43 -13.61
C SER A 26 -4.01 -4.86 -13.23
N VAL A 27 -3.49 -5.37 -12.12
CA VAL A 27 -3.70 -6.77 -11.70
C VAL A 27 -4.94 -6.92 -10.83
N PHE A 28 -5.19 -5.96 -9.93
CA PHE A 28 -6.26 -6.04 -8.93
C PHE A 28 -7.37 -5.00 -9.13
N GLY A 29 -7.22 -4.06 -10.07
CA GLY A 29 -8.19 -2.99 -10.26
C GLY A 29 -8.20 -1.96 -9.13
N TRP A 30 -7.10 -1.84 -8.37
CA TRP A 30 -7.02 -0.87 -7.27
C TRP A 30 -6.98 0.56 -7.80
N GLU A 31 -7.66 1.45 -7.07
CA GLU A 31 -7.62 2.89 -7.29
C GLU A 31 -6.78 3.57 -6.20
N PHE A 32 -6.13 4.65 -6.59
CA PHE A 32 -5.17 5.36 -5.75
C PHE A 32 -5.46 6.87 -5.71
N VAL A 33 -5.22 7.49 -4.55
CA VAL A 33 -5.24 8.94 -4.35
C VAL A 33 -3.85 9.40 -3.91
N ASP A 34 -3.22 10.25 -4.72
CA ASP A 34 -1.89 10.79 -4.43
C ASP A 34 -1.99 12.00 -3.49
N TYR A 35 -1.17 12.03 -2.44
CA TYR A 35 -1.03 13.16 -1.51
C TYR A 35 0.35 13.81 -1.64
N GLY A 36 0.82 13.95 -2.88
CA GLY A 36 2.14 14.44 -3.23
C GLY A 36 3.02 13.38 -3.88
N PRO A 37 4.27 13.72 -4.22
CA PRO A 37 5.16 12.84 -5.00
C PRO A 37 5.71 11.64 -4.20
N GLU A 38 5.50 11.61 -2.88
CA GLU A 38 6.10 10.62 -1.97
C GLU A 38 5.07 9.75 -1.26
N TYR A 39 3.78 9.90 -1.57
CA TYR A 39 2.73 9.16 -0.91
C TYR A 39 1.48 8.97 -1.78
N THR A 40 0.94 7.75 -1.74
CA THR A 40 -0.33 7.40 -2.39
C THR A 40 -1.14 6.45 -1.52
N ALA A 41 -2.46 6.65 -1.44
CA ALA A 41 -3.35 5.84 -0.63
C ALA A 41 -4.31 5.03 -1.50
N PHE A 42 -4.66 3.83 -1.05
CA PHE A 42 -5.75 3.00 -1.55
C PHE A 42 -6.81 2.82 -0.45
N SER A 43 -8.02 2.45 -0.83
CA SER A 43 -9.12 2.23 0.13
C SER A 43 -10.00 1.06 -0.26
N ASN A 44 -10.70 0.49 0.72
CA ASN A 44 -11.69 -0.57 0.55
C ASN A 44 -11.17 -1.88 -0.11
N GLN A 45 -9.89 -2.23 0.07
CA GLN A 45 -9.31 -3.46 -0.47
C GLN A 45 -9.27 -4.60 0.58
N GLY A 46 -10.25 -4.60 1.48
CA GLY A 46 -10.28 -5.39 2.73
C GLY A 46 -9.67 -4.65 3.92
N LEU A 47 -8.71 -3.76 3.65
CA LEU A 47 -8.12 -2.79 4.57
C LEU A 47 -7.90 -1.48 3.80
N ASP A 48 -7.89 -0.34 4.48
CA ASP A 48 -7.37 0.89 3.89
C ASP A 48 -5.84 0.90 4.02
N GLY A 49 -5.15 1.64 3.16
CA GLY A 49 -3.70 1.71 3.29
C GLY A 49 -3.03 2.65 2.32
N GLY A 50 -1.71 2.69 2.41
CA GLY A 50 -0.90 3.58 1.59
C GLY A 50 0.46 3.01 1.28
N PHE A 51 1.07 3.60 0.25
CA PHE A 51 2.47 3.41 -0.09
C PHE A 51 3.20 4.73 0.07
N PHE A 52 4.29 4.72 0.83
CA PHE A 52 5.21 5.85 0.95
C PHE A 52 6.51 5.56 0.22
N LYS A 53 7.12 6.60 -0.35
CA LYS A 53 8.41 6.46 -1.04
C LYS A 53 9.51 6.18 -0.03
N ALA A 54 10.23 5.09 -0.23
CA ALA A 54 11.35 4.71 0.63
C ALA A 54 12.43 3.95 -0.13
N ASP A 55 13.68 4.17 0.23
CA ASP A 55 14.80 3.37 -0.30
C ASP A 55 14.78 1.93 0.25
N CYS A 56 14.25 1.75 1.46
CA CYS A 56 14.06 0.45 2.09
C CYS A 56 12.64 -0.06 1.81
N CYS A 57 12.55 -1.23 1.17
CA CYS A 57 11.28 -1.91 0.89
C CYS A 57 11.41 -3.41 1.21
N SER A 58 10.28 -4.07 1.48
CA SER A 58 10.27 -5.52 1.69
C SER A 58 10.80 -6.26 0.46
N GLN A 59 11.58 -7.30 0.66
CA GLN A 59 12.07 -8.16 -0.42
C GLN A 59 11.52 -9.57 -0.23
N THR A 60 11.05 -10.19 -1.30
CA THR A 60 10.44 -11.52 -1.24
C THR A 60 11.38 -12.58 -0.64
N ASN A 61 12.71 -12.41 -0.76
CA ASN A 61 13.72 -13.32 -0.20
C ASN A 61 13.91 -13.20 1.32
N THR A 62 13.59 -12.05 1.93
CA THR A 62 13.74 -11.77 3.37
C THR A 62 12.40 -11.61 4.08
N GLY A 63 11.30 -11.68 3.33
CA GLY A 63 9.94 -11.57 3.82
C GLY A 63 9.43 -10.13 3.91
N GLY A 64 8.24 -10.01 4.46
CA GLY A 64 7.54 -8.74 4.64
C GLY A 64 6.34 -8.92 5.57
N ALA A 65 5.57 -7.86 5.75
CA ALA A 65 4.32 -7.93 6.51
C ALA A 65 3.32 -8.85 5.80
N LEU A 66 2.80 -9.84 6.52
CA LEU A 66 1.68 -10.66 6.07
C LEU A 66 0.38 -10.09 6.67
N LEU A 67 -0.54 -9.66 5.81
CA LEU A 67 -1.89 -9.30 6.18
C LEU A 67 -2.82 -10.47 5.83
N VAL A 68 -3.70 -10.85 6.76
CA VAL A 68 -4.68 -11.96 6.61
C VAL A 68 -6.09 -11.50 6.92
#